data_AF-A0A0N0K2T8-F1
#
_entry.id   AF-A0A0N0K2T8-F1
#
_cell.length_a   1.000
_cell.length_b   1.000
_cell.length_c   1.000
_cell.angle_alpha   90.00
_cell.angle_beta   90.00
_cell.angle_gamma   90.00
#
_symmetry.space_group_name_H-M   'P 1'
#
loop_
_entity.id
_entity.type
_entity.pdbx_description
1 polymer ?
#
loop_
_entity_poly.entity_id
_entity_poly.type
_entity_poly.pdbx_seq_one_letter_code
_entity_poly.pdbx_strand_id
1 'polypeptide(L)'
;MAYYENRVEHLGGDLILYQRNLATAVPNVKSHRKPTWYMKLKIRGLRKHIDRSTKLTKYEDAYAFARKEYDRLTTAADLGHAIDDYTFEKHWEDWYQRNVNNRTWRADRQRWHKNQAARYYKAYFRYADGKSMRLNDITAQFAHGYWDWRIAYWSTQQGEKLADYNLLIATEK
;
A
#
# COMPACT_ATOMS: atom_id res chain seq x y z
N MET A 1 -3.83 16.48 -28.17
CA MET A 1 -4.53 17.42 -27.27
C MET A 1 -4.10 17.13 -25.84
N ALA A 2 -3.71 18.15 -25.08
CA ALA A 2 -3.06 17.98 -23.77
C ALA A 2 -4.01 17.35 -22.73
N TYR A 3 -3.55 16.28 -22.07
CA TYR A 3 -4.31 15.41 -21.16
C TYR A 3 -4.61 16.04 -19.76
N TYR A 4 -4.35 17.35 -19.59
CA TYR A 4 -4.35 18.03 -18.30
C TYR A 4 -5.21 19.30 -18.32
N GLU A 5 -6.23 19.34 -17.48
CA GLU A 5 -7.06 20.52 -17.20
C GLU A 5 -6.69 21.10 -15.83
N ASN A 6 -6.88 22.41 -15.65
CA ASN A 6 -6.71 23.09 -14.36
C ASN A 6 -5.36 22.79 -13.68
N ARG A 7 -4.26 22.85 -14.44
CA ARG A 7 -2.91 22.63 -13.92
C ARG A 7 -2.47 23.81 -13.06
N VAL A 8 -2.15 23.55 -11.80
CA VAL A 8 -1.63 24.53 -10.85
C VAL A 8 -0.29 24.04 -10.30
N GLU A 9 0.72 24.89 -10.33
CA GLU A 9 2.04 24.61 -9.78
C GLU A 9 2.21 25.28 -8.41
N HIS A 10 2.90 24.57 -7.52
CA HIS A 10 3.26 25.01 -6.18
C HIS A 10 4.72 24.67 -5.91
N LEU A 11 5.31 25.32 -4.90
CA LEU A 11 6.66 25.05 -4.43
C LEU A 11 7.72 25.09 -5.56
N GLY A 12 7.60 26.08 -6.46
CA GLY A 12 8.54 26.22 -7.59
C GLY A 12 8.46 25.09 -8.62
N GLY A 13 7.32 24.39 -8.70
CA GLY A 13 7.09 23.28 -9.63
C GLY A 13 7.32 21.89 -9.03
N ASP A 14 7.68 21.82 -7.74
CA ASP A 14 7.88 20.55 -7.04
C ASP A 14 6.56 19.85 -6.68
N LEU A 15 5.48 20.60 -6.56
CA LEU A 15 4.13 20.07 -6.39
C LEU A 15 3.23 20.62 -7.48
N ILE A 16 2.66 19.74 -8.30
CA ILE A 16 1.75 20.11 -9.38
C ILE A 16 0.42 19.42 -9.14
N LEU A 17 -0.65 20.19 -9.05
CA LEU A 17 -2.01 19.69 -9.06
C LEU A 17 -2.61 19.84 -10.46
N TYR A 18 -3.35 18.83 -10.89
CA TYR A 18 -4.02 18.87 -12.19
C TYR A 18 -5.26 17.98 -12.19
N GLN A 19 -6.22 18.30 -13.04
CA GLN A 19 -7.34 17.43 -13.36
C GLN A 19 -7.10 16.80 -14.73
N ARG A 20 -7.74 15.66 -14.97
CA ARG A 20 -7.71 15.00 -16.29
C ARG A 20 -9.00 15.33 -17.00
N ASN A 21 -8.91 15.66 -18.29
CA ASN A 21 -10.09 15.85 -19.11
C ASN A 21 -10.83 14.51 -19.29
N LEU A 22 -11.99 14.39 -18.66
CA LEU A 22 -12.78 13.16 -18.64
C LEU A 22 -13.41 12.85 -20.00
N ALA A 23 -13.70 13.85 -20.83
CA ALA A 23 -14.25 13.68 -22.18
C ALA A 23 -13.21 13.06 -23.13
N THR A 24 -11.94 13.44 -23.00
CA THR A 24 -10.84 12.76 -23.72
C THR A 24 -10.47 11.40 -23.12
N ALA A 25 -10.61 11.23 -21.80
CA ALA A 25 -10.24 9.99 -21.13
C ALA A 25 -11.26 8.86 -21.34
N VAL A 26 -12.55 9.18 -21.40
CA VAL A 26 -13.63 8.19 -21.57
C VAL A 26 -14.75 8.76 -22.45
N PRO A 27 -14.57 8.82 -23.78
CA PRO A 27 -15.46 9.56 -24.70
C PRO A 27 -16.89 8.99 -24.78
N ASN A 28 -17.10 7.72 -24.43
CA ASN A 28 -18.37 7.02 -24.65
C ASN A 28 -19.36 7.10 -23.46
N VAL A 29 -19.17 8.00 -22.49
CA VAL A 29 -20.03 8.07 -21.28
C VAL A 29 -21.03 9.23 -21.38
N LYS A 30 -22.31 8.94 -21.14
CA LYS A 30 -23.41 9.93 -21.17
C LYS A 30 -23.30 11.03 -20.11
N SER A 31 -22.66 10.76 -18.97
CA SER A 31 -22.43 11.72 -17.90
C SER A 31 -21.16 11.37 -17.12
N HIS A 32 -20.29 12.36 -16.93
CA HIS A 32 -19.04 12.19 -16.21
C HIS A 32 -19.21 12.44 -14.71
N ARG A 33 -18.50 11.66 -13.88
CA ARG A 33 -18.33 11.97 -12.46
C ARG A 33 -17.54 13.28 -12.31
N LYS A 34 -17.69 13.94 -11.17
CA LYS A 34 -16.90 15.15 -10.86
C LYS A 34 -15.40 14.84 -10.99
N PRO A 35 -14.63 15.67 -11.72
CA PRO A 35 -13.21 15.46 -11.91
C PRO A 35 -12.49 15.49 -10.56
N THR A 36 -11.57 14.53 -10.37
CA THR A 36 -10.72 14.46 -9.18
C THR A 36 -9.37 15.10 -9.49
N TRP A 37 -8.77 15.68 -8.45
CA TRP A 37 -7.43 16.25 -8.53
C TRP A 37 -6.38 15.14 -8.45
N TYR A 38 -5.41 15.22 -9.34
CA TYR A 38 -4.19 14.44 -9.35
C TYR A 38 -3.04 15.33 -8.87
N MET A 39 -2.07 14.71 -8.22
CA MET A 39 -0.84 15.34 -7.77
C MET A 39 0.35 14.71 -8.49
N LYS A 40 1.30 15.56 -8.84
CA LYS A 40 2.62 15.20 -9.37
C LYS A 40 3.65 15.83 -8.47
N LEU A 41 4.43 15.00 -7.79
CA LEU A 41 5.39 15.41 -6.77
C LEU A 41 6.81 15.14 -7.27
N LYS A 42 7.66 16.16 -7.18
CA LYS A 42 9.10 16.06 -7.40
C LYS A 42 9.79 16.11 -6.04
N ILE A 43 10.29 14.97 -5.59
CA ILE A 43 10.98 14.87 -4.31
C ILE A 43 12.48 14.93 -4.57
N ARG A 44 13.20 15.73 -3.77
CA ARG A 44 14.67 15.82 -3.84
C ARG A 44 15.26 14.43 -3.56
N GLY A 45 16.20 13.99 -4.39
CA GLY A 45 16.80 12.65 -4.29
C GLY A 45 16.10 11.56 -5.10
N LEU A 46 14.88 11.80 -5.62
CA LEU A 46 14.26 10.93 -6.61
C LEU A 46 14.55 11.38 -8.03
N ARG A 47 14.88 10.41 -8.90
CA ARG A 47 14.96 10.65 -10.35
C ARG A 47 13.60 10.78 -11.03
N LYS A 48 12.55 10.18 -10.48
CA LYS A 48 11.21 10.13 -11.08
C LYS A 48 10.21 10.93 -10.26
N HIS A 49 9.25 11.52 -10.95
CA HIS A 49 8.09 12.12 -10.30
C HIS A 49 7.14 11.06 -9.75
N ILE A 50 6.48 11.39 -8.66
CA ILE A 50 5.41 10.58 -8.09
C ILE A 50 4.08 11.17 -8.55
N ASP A 51 3.39 10.42 -9.41
CA ASP A 51 2.08 10.78 -9.94
C ASP A 51 0.99 9.96 -9.23
N ARG A 52 0.09 10.63 -8.49
CA ARG A 52 -0.96 9.97 -7.68
C ARG A 52 -2.29 10.74 -7.76
N SER A 53 -3.42 10.06 -7.56
CA SER A 53 -4.72 10.73 -7.39
C SER A 53 -4.91 11.14 -5.94
N THR A 54 -5.41 12.35 -5.70
CA THR A 54 -5.84 12.79 -4.36
C THR A 54 -7.20 12.19 -3.98
N LYS A 55 -7.97 11.69 -4.97
CA LYS A 55 -9.39 11.28 -4.86
C LYS A 55 -10.34 12.37 -4.37
N LEU A 56 -9.87 13.62 -4.30
CA LEU A 56 -10.63 14.77 -3.86
C LEU A 56 -11.06 15.60 -5.07
N THR A 57 -12.24 16.22 -4.98
CA THR A 57 -12.81 17.06 -6.05
C THR A 57 -12.67 18.54 -5.75
N LYS A 58 -12.63 18.91 -4.46
CA LYS A 58 -12.34 20.28 -4.01
C LYS A 58 -10.84 20.52 -4.03
N TYR A 59 -10.45 21.67 -4.57
CA TYR A 59 -9.05 22.03 -4.76
C TYR A 59 -8.32 22.23 -3.42
N GLU A 60 -8.89 22.99 -2.48
CA GLU A 60 -8.27 23.26 -1.17
C GLU A 60 -7.96 21.97 -0.40
N ASP A 61 -8.92 21.04 -0.35
CA ASP A 61 -8.73 19.74 0.28
C ASP A 61 -7.64 18.93 -0.43
N ALA A 62 -7.62 18.96 -1.77
CA ALA A 62 -6.62 18.28 -2.58
C ALA A 62 -5.21 18.86 -2.37
N TYR A 63 -5.10 20.18 -2.23
CA TYR A 63 -3.85 20.87 -1.94
C TYR A 63 -3.34 20.56 -0.54
N ALA A 64 -4.20 20.63 0.48
CA ALA A 64 -3.82 20.24 1.85
C ALA A 64 -3.33 18.78 1.91
N PHE A 65 -4.02 17.87 1.21
CA PHE A 65 -3.60 16.47 1.10
C PHE A 65 -2.25 16.32 0.38
N ALA A 66 -2.10 16.95 -0.79
CA ALA A 66 -0.88 16.86 -1.59
C ALA A 66 0.33 17.47 -0.86
N ARG A 67 0.13 18.57 -0.12
CA ARG A 67 1.17 19.19 0.70
C ARG A 67 1.63 18.27 1.82
N LYS A 68 0.70 17.67 2.56
CA LYS A 68 1.01 16.70 3.61
C LYS A 68 1.79 15.49 3.05
N GLU A 69 1.40 14.99 1.88
CA GLU A 69 2.10 13.87 1.24
C GLU A 69 3.50 14.29 0.76
N TYR A 70 3.66 15.49 0.19
CA TYR A 70 4.97 16.03 -0.18
C TYR A 70 5.90 16.11 1.03
N ASP A 71 5.44 16.70 2.14
CA ASP A 71 6.25 16.84 3.35
C ASP A 71 6.63 15.46 3.94
N ARG A 72 5.71 14.49 3.91
CA ARG A 72 5.99 13.10 4.31
C ARG A 72 7.09 12.45 3.46
N LEU A 73 7.00 12.60 2.14
CA LEU A 73 7.92 11.98 1.20
C LEU A 73 9.30 12.65 1.23
N THR A 74 9.35 13.96 1.38
CA THR A 74 10.60 14.72 1.55
C THR A 74 11.28 14.32 2.85
N THR A 75 10.54 14.25 3.97
CA THR A 75 11.09 13.77 5.24
C THR A 75 11.62 12.33 5.12
N ALA A 76 10.89 11.44 4.45
CA ALA A 76 11.35 10.07 4.21
C ALA A 76 12.63 10.03 3.35
N ALA A 77 12.71 10.86 2.32
CA ALA A 77 13.89 10.98 1.47
C ALA A 77 15.12 11.49 2.24
N ASP A 78 14.94 12.53 3.06
CA ASP A 78 16.01 13.14 3.87
C ASP A 78 16.54 12.16 4.93
N LEU A 79 15.67 11.32 5.48
CA LEU A 79 16.02 10.27 6.44
C LEU A 79 16.57 8.98 5.77
N GLY A 80 16.64 8.93 4.43
CA GLY A 80 17.10 7.75 3.69
C GLY A 80 16.12 6.56 3.71
N HIS A 81 14.84 6.79 4.04
CA HIS A 81 13.79 5.78 3.98
C HIS A 81 13.28 5.57 2.54
N ALA A 82 12.77 4.37 2.26
CA ALA A 82 12.23 4.06 0.94
C ALA A 82 11.02 4.95 0.62
N ILE A 83 11.09 5.64 -0.52
CA ILE A 83 10.09 6.61 -0.97
C ILE A 83 8.96 5.94 -1.79
N ASP A 84 9.23 4.76 -2.36
CA ASP A 84 8.20 3.99 -3.05
C ASP A 84 7.09 3.55 -2.10
N ASP A 85 5.88 3.38 -2.62
CA ASP A 85 4.75 2.70 -1.95
C ASP A 85 5.07 1.20 -1.82
N TYR A 86 6.13 0.92 -1.06
CA TYR A 86 6.57 -0.42 -0.75
C TYR A 86 5.73 -0.90 0.41
N THR A 87 4.73 -1.70 0.05
CA THR A 87 3.83 -2.30 1.02
C THR A 87 4.51 -3.47 1.70
N PHE A 88 4.02 -3.83 2.87
CA PHE A 88 4.45 -5.01 3.60
C PHE A 88 4.41 -6.25 2.70
N GLU A 89 3.33 -6.42 1.92
CA GLU A 89 3.16 -7.58 1.05
C GLU A 89 4.21 -7.65 -0.06
N LYS A 90 4.58 -6.51 -0.68
CA LYS A 90 5.66 -6.46 -1.67
C LYS A 90 7.03 -6.75 -1.02
N HIS A 91 7.31 -6.12 0.11
CA HIS A 91 8.55 -6.37 0.86
C HIS A 91 8.70 -7.84 1.26
N TRP A 92 7.62 -8.44 1.75
CA TRP A 92 7.61 -9.84 2.14
C TRP A 92 7.86 -10.77 0.95
N GLU A 93 7.22 -10.51 -0.20
CA GLU A 93 7.41 -11.31 -1.41
C GLU A 93 8.85 -11.21 -1.93
N ASP A 94 9.41 -10.00 -2.01
CA ASP A 94 10.79 -9.82 -2.48
C ASP A 94 11.81 -10.44 -1.52
N TRP A 95 11.56 -10.39 -0.21
CA TRP A 95 12.36 -11.13 0.76
C TRP A 95 12.23 -12.66 0.58
N TYR A 96 11.01 -13.16 0.38
CA TYR A 96 10.75 -14.58 0.15
C TYR A 96 11.48 -15.08 -1.10
N GLN A 97 11.32 -14.39 -2.24
CA GLN A 97 11.94 -14.75 -3.51
C GLN A 97 13.47 -14.70 -3.44
N ARG A 98 14.05 -13.71 -2.74
CA ARG A 98 15.51 -13.66 -2.49
C ARG A 98 16.00 -14.92 -1.78
N ASN A 99 15.32 -15.38 -0.73
CA ASN A 99 15.72 -16.59 0.00
C ASN A 99 15.56 -17.87 -0.83
N VAL A 100 14.51 -17.94 -1.66
CA VAL A 100 14.30 -19.05 -2.61
C VAL A 100 15.43 -19.09 -3.64
N ASN A 101 15.73 -17.95 -4.27
CA ASN A 101 16.75 -17.85 -5.31
C ASN A 101 18.15 -18.12 -4.76
N ASN A 102 18.43 -17.69 -3.53
CA ASN A 102 19.68 -17.98 -2.82
C ASN A 102 19.78 -19.44 -2.35
N ARG A 103 18.76 -20.27 -2.60
CA ARG A 103 18.66 -21.67 -2.17
C ARG A 103 18.88 -21.86 -0.66
N THR A 104 18.55 -20.83 0.12
CA THR A 104 18.74 -20.82 1.58
C THR A 104 17.75 -21.76 2.28
N TRP A 105 16.60 -22.04 1.64
CA TRP A 105 15.54 -22.86 2.22
C TRP A 105 15.18 -24.10 1.39
N ARG A 106 15.02 -25.22 2.08
CA ARG A 106 14.37 -26.43 1.58
C ARG A 106 12.87 -26.19 1.33
N ALA A 107 12.24 -27.07 0.54
CA ALA A 107 10.87 -26.91 0.06
C ALA A 107 9.81 -26.85 1.17
N ASP A 108 10.03 -27.59 2.26
CA ASP A 108 9.21 -27.57 3.47
C ASP A 108 9.23 -26.20 4.15
N ARG A 109 10.41 -25.58 4.27
CA ARG A 109 10.57 -24.26 4.89
C ARG A 109 9.99 -23.15 4.03
N GLN A 110 10.12 -23.26 2.70
CA GLN A 110 9.43 -22.38 1.75
C GLN A 110 7.90 -22.45 1.94
N ARG A 111 7.33 -23.67 1.99
CA ARG A 111 5.90 -23.88 2.24
C ARG A 111 5.46 -23.30 3.58
N TRP A 112 6.25 -23.51 4.63
CA TRP A 112 5.97 -22.97 5.95
C TRP A 112 5.90 -21.43 5.92
N HIS A 113 6.89 -20.76 5.34
CA HIS A 113 6.90 -19.29 5.24
C HIS A 113 5.69 -18.76 4.45
N LYS A 114 5.33 -19.38 3.33
CA LYS A 114 4.13 -19.00 2.56
C LYS A 114 2.85 -19.13 3.39
N ASN A 115 2.67 -20.26 4.07
CA ASN A 115 1.47 -20.52 4.87
C ASN A 115 1.35 -19.56 6.07
N GLN A 116 2.47 -19.30 6.75
CA GLN A 116 2.51 -18.33 7.86
C GLN A 116 2.16 -16.92 7.39
N ALA A 117 2.71 -16.49 6.26
CA ALA A 117 2.45 -15.16 5.73
C ALA A 117 1.01 -14.99 5.25
N ALA A 118 0.48 -15.96 4.52
CA ALA A 118 -0.91 -15.94 4.07
C ALA A 118 -1.89 -15.86 5.24
N ARG A 119 -1.63 -16.61 6.32
CA ARG A 119 -2.51 -16.67 7.49
C ARG A 119 -2.39 -15.45 8.39
N TYR A 120 -1.18 -15.05 8.75
CA TYR A 120 -0.97 -14.07 9.80
C TYR A 120 -0.46 -12.73 9.27
N TYR A 121 0.69 -12.71 8.61
CA TYR A 121 1.33 -11.44 8.26
C TYR A 121 0.47 -10.61 7.30
N LYS A 122 -0.04 -11.26 6.25
CA LYS A 122 -0.92 -10.60 5.28
C LYS A 122 -2.26 -10.22 5.88
N ALA A 123 -2.74 -10.89 6.93
CA ALA A 123 -4.00 -10.51 7.59
C ALA A 123 -3.80 -9.31 8.53
N TYR A 124 -2.68 -9.26 9.26
CA TYR A 124 -2.41 -8.22 10.25
C TYR A 124 -1.92 -6.89 9.64
N PHE A 125 -0.95 -6.95 8.72
CA PHE A 125 -0.35 -5.73 8.12
C PHE A 125 -1.19 -5.20 6.95
N ARG A 126 -2.47 -4.92 7.23
CA ARG A 126 -3.44 -4.31 6.32
C ARG A 126 -4.15 -3.13 6.99
N TYR A 127 -4.52 -2.13 6.21
CA TYR A 127 -5.46 -1.11 6.65
C TYR A 127 -6.87 -1.70 6.74
N ALA A 128 -7.78 -0.99 7.41
CA ALA A 128 -9.19 -1.38 7.54
C ALA A 128 -9.92 -1.56 6.19
N ASP A 129 -9.43 -0.92 5.13
CA ASP A 129 -9.96 -1.07 3.76
C ASP A 129 -9.47 -2.33 3.03
N GLY A 130 -8.69 -3.18 3.73
CA GLY A 130 -8.16 -4.43 3.22
C GLY A 130 -6.89 -4.30 2.38
N LYS A 131 -6.34 -3.09 2.17
CA LYS A 131 -5.06 -2.92 1.44
C LYS A 131 -3.87 -3.20 2.34
N SER A 132 -2.80 -3.77 1.78
CA SER A 132 -1.54 -3.97 2.51
C SER A 132 -0.97 -2.63 2.98
N MET A 133 -0.51 -2.59 4.22
CA MET A 133 0.10 -1.40 4.81
C MET A 133 1.40 -1.04 4.11
N ARG A 134 1.67 0.27 3.98
CA ARG A 134 2.98 0.78 3.58
C ARG A 134 3.98 0.51 4.69
N LEU A 135 5.22 0.13 4.36
CA LEU A 135 6.25 -0.10 5.38
C LEU A 135 6.47 1.12 6.28
N ASN A 136 6.44 2.31 5.70
CA ASN A 136 6.65 3.56 6.44
C ASN A 136 5.52 3.87 7.44
N ASP A 137 4.36 3.22 7.29
CA ASP A 137 3.23 3.40 8.20
C ASP A 137 3.22 2.33 9.31
N ILE A 138 4.13 1.34 9.25
CA ILE A 138 4.30 0.32 10.28
C ILE A 138 5.25 0.87 11.34
N THR A 139 4.69 1.38 12.43
CA THR A 139 5.48 1.80 13.60
C THR A 139 5.98 0.59 14.38
N ALA A 140 7.05 0.77 15.17
CA ALA A 140 7.54 -0.29 16.06
C ALA A 140 6.43 -0.78 17.02
N GLN A 141 5.66 0.15 17.59
CA GLN A 141 4.53 -0.18 18.47
C GLN A 141 3.47 -1.03 17.75
N PHE A 142 3.11 -0.67 16.52
CA PHE A 142 2.18 -1.46 15.72
C PHE A 142 2.75 -2.85 15.42
N ALA A 143 4.02 -2.94 15.05
CA ALA A 143 4.69 -4.22 14.82
C ALA A 143 4.74 -5.11 16.08
N HIS A 144 4.89 -4.53 17.27
CA HIS A 144 4.85 -5.29 18.53
C HIS A 144 3.46 -5.88 18.81
N GLY A 145 2.39 -5.13 18.50
CA GLY A 145 1.01 -5.61 18.66
C GLY A 145 0.65 -6.83 17.80
N TYR A 146 1.48 -7.17 16.81
CA TYR A 146 1.30 -8.37 15.99
C TYR A 146 1.26 -9.65 16.83
N TRP A 147 2.09 -9.74 17.88
CA TRP A 147 2.22 -10.96 18.66
C TRP A 147 0.94 -11.24 19.46
N ASP A 148 0.39 -10.22 20.12
CA ASP A 148 -0.87 -10.34 20.87
C ASP A 148 -2.03 -10.65 19.93
N TRP A 149 -2.09 -9.98 18.77
CA TRP A 149 -3.09 -10.26 17.75
C TRP A 149 -3.00 -11.71 17.24
N ARG A 150 -1.79 -12.22 17.02
CA ARG A 150 -1.58 -13.60 16.55
C ARG A 150 -2.02 -14.63 17.59
N ILE A 151 -1.77 -14.38 18.87
CA ILE A 151 -2.26 -15.23 19.97
C ILE A 151 -3.79 -15.25 19.95
N ALA A 152 -4.42 -14.08 19.84
CA ALA A 152 -5.88 -13.94 19.82
C ALA A 152 -6.54 -14.45 18.53
N TYR A 153 -5.79 -14.61 17.42
CA TYR A 153 -6.32 -15.03 16.11
C TYR A 153 -7.14 -16.32 16.18
N TRP A 154 -6.72 -17.29 17.01
CA TRP A 154 -7.40 -18.58 17.12
C TRP A 154 -8.74 -18.52 17.85
N SER A 155 -8.99 -17.45 18.60
CA SER A 155 -10.27 -17.15 19.23
C SER A 155 -11.20 -16.33 18.31
N THR A 156 -10.82 -16.12 17.05
CA THR A 156 -11.69 -15.48 16.05
C THR A 156 -12.48 -16.54 15.27
N GLN A 157 -13.64 -16.15 14.73
CA GLN A 157 -14.48 -17.02 13.90
C GLN A 157 -13.73 -17.65 12.70
N GLN A 158 -12.69 -16.96 12.18
CA GLN A 158 -11.82 -17.49 11.13
C GLN A 158 -10.83 -18.53 11.68
N GLY A 159 -10.31 -18.32 12.88
CA GLY A 159 -9.45 -19.27 13.59
C GLY A 159 -10.20 -20.56 13.96
N GLU A 160 -11.42 -20.43 14.49
CA GLU A 160 -12.28 -21.54 14.88
C GLU A 160 -12.61 -22.46 13.70
N LYS A 161 -13.08 -21.91 12.57
CA LYS A 161 -13.36 -22.70 11.36
C LYS A 161 -12.16 -23.50 10.85
N LEU A 162 -10.96 -22.93 10.96
CA LEU A 162 -9.71 -23.58 10.57
C LEU A 162 -9.30 -24.66 11.57
N ALA A 163 -9.55 -24.45 12.87
CA ALA A 163 -9.33 -25.46 13.90
C ALA A 163 -10.26 -26.66 13.69
N ASP A 164 -11.55 -26.42 13.46
CA ASP A 164 -12.55 -27.46 13.20
C ASP A 164 -12.22 -28.28 11.96
N TYR A 165 -11.80 -27.63 10.87
CA TYR A 165 -11.34 -28.32 9.65
C TYR A 165 -10.14 -29.22 9.90
N ASN A 166 -9.15 -28.76 10.68
CA ASN A 166 -7.97 -29.56 11.00
C ASN A 166 -8.31 -30.73 11.94
N LEU A 167 -9.27 -30.54 12.86
CA LEU A 167 -9.77 -31.60 13.73
C LEU A 167 -10.49 -32.69 12.93
N LEU A 168 -11.36 -32.31 12.00
CA LEU A 168 -12.07 -33.25 11.10
C LEU A 168 -11.10 -34.14 10.30
N ILE A 169 -10.05 -33.54 9.72
CA ILE A 169 -9.03 -34.30 8.98
C ILE A 169 -8.22 -35.24 9.90
N ALA A 170 -8.02 -34.86 11.16
CA ALA A 170 -7.28 -35.69 12.10
C ALA A 170 -8.09 -36.90 12.58
N THR A 171 -9.42 -36.81 12.59
CA THR A 171 -10.32 -37.93 12.93
C THR A 171 -10.62 -38.88 11.77
N GLU A 172 -10.38 -38.47 10.52
CA GLU A 172 -10.57 -39.30 9.32
C GLU A 172 -9.31 -40.10 8.91
N LYS A 173 -8.22 -40.04 9.69
CA LYS A 173 -6.99 -40.82 9.50
C LYS A 173 -6.81 -41.84 10.61
#